data_AF-A0A938R744-F1
#
_entry.id   AF-A0A938R744-F1
#
_cell.length_a   1.000
_cell.length_b   1.000
_cell.length_c   1.000
_cell.angle_alpha   90.00
_cell.angle_beta   90.00
_cell.angle_gamma   90.00
#
_symmetry.space_group_name_H-M   'P 1'
#
loop_
_entity.id
_entity.type
_entity.pdbx_description
1 polymer ?
#
loop_
_entity_poly.entity_id
_entity_poly.type
_entity_poly.pdbx_seq_one_letter_code
_entity_poly.pdbx_strand_id
1 'polypeptide(L)'
;ENNIPIIGPEESAKGRTIHWIELLPYIEGEYPHIKARLLPRPCMHCEHPACIKVCPVGATYQNPEGIVGVVYSRCIGCRYCTTACPYTVRSFNWSEPKWPREMIGSLNGDVSIRKKGVVEKCSFCHHRLLKAKEKAKAENRELLPDDYIPACVQACPGNAIYFGDLNDSFSMVSKLSRERRAFKLLEDLGTEPKVIYLSEGM
;
A
#
# COMPACT_ATOMS: atom_id res chain seq x y z
N GLU A 1 0.56 12.20 -5.84
CA GLU A 1 0.36 11.45 -4.57
C GLU A 1 1.68 11.00 -3.92
N ASN A 2 2.26 9.86 -4.33
CA ASN A 2 3.38 9.23 -3.61
C ASN A 2 4.74 9.38 -4.31
N ASN A 3 4.82 10.21 -5.35
CA ASN A 3 6.04 10.49 -6.12
C ASN A 3 6.76 9.22 -6.60
N ILE A 4 6.03 8.21 -7.08
CA ILE A 4 6.62 6.97 -7.63
C ILE A 4 7.35 7.31 -8.94
N PRO A 5 8.62 6.89 -9.13
CA PRO A 5 9.36 7.19 -10.35
C PRO A 5 8.89 6.35 -11.54
N ILE A 6 9.08 6.88 -12.74
CA ILE A 6 8.87 6.12 -13.98
C ILE A 6 10.11 5.26 -14.22
N ILE A 7 9.90 3.96 -14.40
CA ILE A 7 10.96 3.00 -14.70
C ILE A 7 10.96 2.71 -16.21
N GLY A 8 12.13 2.79 -16.83
CA GLY A 8 12.29 2.57 -18.26
C GLY A 8 12.06 1.10 -18.67
N PRO A 9 11.85 0.82 -19.97
CA PRO A 9 11.54 -0.52 -20.47
C PRO A 9 12.57 -1.59 -20.10
N GLU A 10 13.86 -1.25 -20.12
CA GLU A 10 14.95 -2.21 -19.82
C GLU A 10 14.90 -2.70 -18.36
N GLU A 11 14.69 -1.79 -17.41
CA GLU A 11 14.57 -2.15 -15.99
C GLU A 11 13.22 -2.82 -15.69
N SER A 12 12.16 -2.41 -16.40
CA SER A 12 10.85 -3.07 -16.32
C SER A 12 10.91 -4.53 -16.76
N ALA A 13 11.63 -4.83 -17.86
CA ALA A 13 11.86 -6.19 -18.34
C ALA A 13 12.61 -7.07 -17.33
N LYS A 14 13.37 -6.47 -16.41
CA LYS A 14 14.06 -7.17 -15.30
C LYS A 14 13.17 -7.35 -14.06
N GLY A 15 11.88 -7.00 -14.14
CA GLY A 15 10.93 -7.06 -13.02
C GLY A 15 11.18 -6.00 -11.95
N ARG A 16 11.79 -4.86 -12.31
CA ARG A 16 12.18 -3.80 -11.35
C ARG A 16 11.24 -2.61 -11.35
N THR A 17 10.08 -2.76 -11.98
CA THR A 17 9.05 -1.73 -12.00
C THR A 17 8.53 -1.47 -10.59
N ILE A 18 8.34 -0.20 -10.28
CA ILE A 18 7.88 0.22 -8.96
C ILE A 18 6.39 0.52 -9.06
N HIS A 19 5.60 -0.37 -8.49
CA HIS A 19 4.18 -0.19 -8.29
C HIS A 19 3.84 -0.48 -6.83
N TRP A 20 3.22 0.48 -6.15
CA TRP A 20 2.79 0.29 -4.75
C TRP A 20 1.48 -0.49 -4.63
N ILE A 21 0.74 -0.57 -5.72
CA ILE A 21 -0.46 -1.39 -5.89
C ILE A 21 -0.36 -2.04 -7.26
N GLU A 22 -0.50 -3.36 -7.30
CA GLU A 22 -0.43 -4.15 -8.54
C GLU A 22 -1.75 -4.86 -8.74
N LEU A 23 -2.30 -4.83 -9.96
CA LEU A 23 -3.50 -5.59 -10.30
C LEU A 23 -3.07 -6.97 -10.79
N LEU A 24 -3.28 -8.00 -9.98
CA LEU A 24 -2.95 -9.36 -10.34
C LEU A 24 -4.10 -9.99 -11.14
N PRO A 25 -3.86 -10.46 -12.37
CA PRO A 25 -4.87 -11.19 -13.12
C PRO A 25 -4.99 -12.62 -12.59
N TYR A 26 -6.22 -13.05 -12.30
CA TYR A 26 -6.59 -14.42 -12.04
C TYR A 26 -7.51 -14.87 -13.18
N ILE A 27 -7.04 -15.83 -13.97
CA ILE A 27 -7.77 -16.34 -15.14
C ILE A 27 -8.34 -17.69 -14.76
N GLU A 28 -9.67 -17.81 -14.83
CA GLU A 28 -10.42 -19.03 -14.58
C GLU A 28 -11.06 -19.53 -15.88
N GLY A 29 -11.16 -20.84 -16.03
CA GLY A 29 -11.79 -21.49 -17.18
C GLY A 29 -10.83 -21.79 -18.33
N GLU A 30 -11.38 -22.36 -19.39
CA GLU A 30 -10.64 -22.73 -20.60
C GLU A 30 -11.23 -22.01 -21.81
N TYR A 31 -10.41 -21.75 -22.83
CA TYR A 31 -10.88 -21.14 -24.06
C TYR A 31 -12.01 -21.97 -24.69
N PRO A 32 -13.13 -21.36 -25.14
CA PRO A 32 -13.39 -19.91 -25.23
C PRO A 32 -14.04 -19.28 -23.98
N HIS A 33 -14.32 -20.03 -22.93
CA HIS A 33 -15.03 -19.60 -21.72
C HIS A 33 -14.06 -19.22 -20.59
N ILE A 34 -13.28 -18.17 -20.82
CA ILE A 34 -12.33 -17.62 -19.86
C ILE A 34 -12.94 -16.44 -19.10
N LYS A 35 -12.75 -16.41 -17.78
CA LYS A 35 -13.04 -15.27 -16.92
C LYS A 35 -11.74 -14.73 -16.34
N ALA A 36 -11.48 -13.45 -16.55
CA ALA A 36 -10.35 -12.76 -15.91
C ALA A 36 -10.87 -11.93 -14.73
N ARG A 37 -10.26 -12.13 -13.57
CA ARG A 37 -10.49 -11.36 -12.35
C ARG A 37 -9.23 -10.57 -12.04
N LEU A 38 -9.37 -9.36 -11.52
CA LEU A 38 -8.24 -8.51 -11.16
C LEU A 38 -8.22 -8.33 -9.64
N LEU A 39 -7.14 -8.76 -9.00
CA LEU A 39 -6.95 -8.64 -7.56
C LEU A 39 -5.96 -7.49 -7.27
N PRO A 40 -6.42 -6.34 -6.73
CA PRO A 40 -5.52 -5.25 -6.35
C PRO A 40 -4.69 -5.62 -5.13
N ARG A 41 -3.37 -5.74 -5.30
CA ARG A 41 -2.42 -6.13 -4.26
C ARG A 41 -1.54 -4.95 -3.82
N PRO A 42 -1.95 -4.17 -2.81
CA PRO A 42 -1.08 -3.19 -2.14
C PRO A 42 -0.28 -3.84 -0.98
N CYS A 43 0.47 -3.04 -0.24
CA CYS A 43 0.95 -3.48 1.08
C CYS A 43 -0.24 -3.80 2.01
N MET A 44 -0.19 -4.95 2.69
CA MET A 44 -1.28 -5.39 3.56
C MET A 44 -1.27 -4.78 4.96
N HIS A 45 -0.23 -4.01 5.32
CA HIS A 45 -0.04 -3.39 6.64
C HIS A 45 -0.32 -4.34 7.82
N CYS A 46 0.20 -5.57 7.72
CA CYS A 46 0.08 -6.67 8.68
C CYS A 46 0.19 -6.24 10.14
N GLU A 47 -0.63 -6.84 11.02
CA GLU A 47 -0.52 -6.67 12.47
C GLU A 47 0.73 -7.34 13.04
N HIS A 48 1.13 -8.49 12.46
CA HIS A 48 2.37 -9.19 12.78
C HIS A 48 3.37 -9.12 11.59
N PRO A 49 3.97 -7.95 11.30
CA PRO A 49 4.76 -7.76 10.09
C PRO A 49 6.15 -8.38 10.20
N ALA A 50 6.38 -9.49 9.49
CA ALA A 50 7.71 -10.10 9.34
C ALA A 50 8.77 -9.11 8.83
N CYS A 51 8.37 -8.20 7.94
CA CYS A 51 9.24 -7.18 7.36
C CYS A 51 9.79 -6.14 8.35
N ILE A 52 9.19 -5.95 9.53
CA ILE A 52 9.75 -5.13 10.62
C ILE A 52 10.85 -5.91 11.34
N LYS A 53 10.56 -7.16 11.74
CA LYS A 53 11.45 -8.02 12.55
C LYS A 53 12.82 -8.23 11.90
N VAL A 54 12.87 -8.28 10.57
CA VAL A 54 14.11 -8.52 9.81
C VAL A 54 14.93 -7.26 9.49
N CYS A 55 14.46 -6.05 9.85
CA CYS A 55 15.16 -4.83 9.49
C CYS A 55 16.28 -4.51 10.51
N PRO A 56 17.57 -4.70 10.17
CA PRO A 56 18.66 -4.61 11.15
C PRO A 56 18.85 -3.19 11.68
N VAL A 57 18.44 -2.19 10.90
CA VAL A 57 18.60 -0.78 11.24
C VAL A 57 17.31 -0.17 11.75
N GLY A 58 16.19 -0.90 11.86
CA GLY A 58 14.91 -0.33 12.31
C GLY A 58 14.33 0.74 11.38
N ALA A 59 14.55 0.62 10.06
CA ALA A 59 13.98 1.54 9.06
C ALA A 59 12.50 1.27 8.79
N THR A 60 12.00 0.06 9.03
CA THR A 60 10.56 -0.24 8.98
C THR A 60 10.01 -0.26 10.40
N TYR A 61 8.85 0.34 10.61
CA TYR A 61 8.17 0.44 11.90
C TYR A 61 6.64 0.29 11.71
N GLN A 62 5.91 0.15 12.81
CA GLN A 62 4.45 0.24 12.85
C GLN A 62 4.10 1.44 13.72
N ASN A 63 3.20 2.31 13.24
CA ASN A 63 2.73 3.45 14.01
C ASN A 63 1.53 3.07 14.91
N PRO A 64 1.08 3.95 15.83
CA PRO A 64 -0.08 3.70 16.69
C PRO A 64 -1.39 3.45 15.91
N GLU A 65 -1.52 3.99 14.70
CA GLU A 65 -2.66 3.74 13.81
C GLU A 65 -2.56 2.40 13.07
N GLY A 66 -1.53 1.60 13.36
CA GLY A 66 -1.34 0.28 12.78
C GLY A 66 -0.78 0.26 11.36
N ILE A 67 -0.42 1.40 10.80
CA ILE A 67 0.26 1.55 9.51
C ILE A 67 1.72 1.12 9.67
N VAL A 68 2.09 0.04 9.00
CA VAL A 68 3.50 -0.30 8.77
C VAL A 68 4.13 0.78 7.87
N GLY A 69 5.14 1.52 8.34
CA GLY A 69 5.84 2.60 7.63
C GLY A 69 7.29 2.25 7.26
N VAL A 70 7.93 3.08 6.43
CA VAL A 70 9.37 3.01 6.14
C VAL A 70 9.98 4.40 6.26
N VAL A 71 10.98 4.54 7.11
CA VAL A 71 11.83 5.72 7.20
C VAL A 71 12.91 5.60 6.12
N TYR A 72 12.68 6.26 4.98
CA TYR A 72 13.53 6.12 3.80
C TYR A 72 14.99 6.48 4.05
N SER A 73 15.26 7.52 4.85
CA SER A 73 16.62 7.98 5.20
C SER A 73 17.40 6.99 6.06
N ARG A 74 16.70 6.10 6.79
CA ARG A 74 17.31 5.06 7.65
C ARG A 74 17.54 3.75 6.91
N CYS A 75 16.95 3.59 5.72
CA CYS A 75 17.05 2.38 4.93
C CYS A 75 18.43 2.23 4.30
N ILE A 76 19.16 1.17 4.66
CA ILE A 76 20.49 0.86 4.11
C ILE A 76 20.45 -0.03 2.86
N GLY A 77 19.27 -0.38 2.35
CA GLY A 77 19.14 -1.13 1.11
C GLY A 77 19.53 -2.61 1.15
N CYS A 78 19.59 -3.23 2.33
CA CYS A 78 19.90 -4.67 2.47
C CYS A 78 18.84 -5.60 1.86
N ARG A 79 17.63 -5.09 1.56
CA ARG A 79 16.50 -5.80 0.93
C ARG A 79 15.93 -6.99 1.71
N TYR A 80 16.36 -7.25 2.93
CA TYR A 80 15.84 -8.41 3.67
C TYR A 80 14.33 -8.32 3.90
N CYS A 81 13.82 -7.10 4.13
CA CYS A 81 12.39 -6.85 4.28
C CYS A 81 11.57 -7.14 3.01
N THR A 82 12.16 -7.09 1.81
CA THR A 82 11.46 -7.46 0.57
C THR A 82 11.27 -8.97 0.49
N THR A 83 12.30 -9.72 0.89
CA THR A 83 12.29 -11.20 0.91
C THR A 83 11.38 -11.74 2.03
N ALA A 84 11.38 -11.09 3.19
CA ALA A 84 10.53 -11.50 4.32
C ALA A 84 9.04 -11.17 4.14
N CYS A 85 8.67 -10.36 3.14
CA CYS A 85 7.28 -10.01 2.90
C CYS A 85 6.60 -11.11 2.07
N PRO A 86 5.61 -11.85 2.62
CA PRO A 86 5.00 -12.98 1.90
C PRO A 86 4.19 -12.53 0.69
N TYR A 87 3.85 -11.24 0.61
CA TYR A 87 3.08 -10.66 -0.49
C TYR A 87 3.95 -10.05 -1.60
N THR A 88 5.28 -9.99 -1.43
CA THR A 88 6.23 -9.38 -2.38
C THR A 88 5.91 -7.94 -2.80
N VAL A 89 5.29 -7.16 -1.92
CA VAL A 89 4.77 -5.79 -2.17
C VAL A 89 5.71 -4.66 -1.74
N ARG A 90 7.02 -4.95 -1.70
CA ARG A 90 8.05 -3.97 -1.38
C ARG A 90 8.97 -3.83 -2.58
N SER A 91 9.01 -2.63 -3.14
CA SER A 91 9.83 -2.31 -4.30
C SER A 91 11.17 -1.74 -3.85
N PHE A 92 12.25 -2.09 -4.54
CA PHE A 92 13.58 -1.55 -4.27
C PHE A 92 13.97 -0.54 -5.37
N ASN A 93 14.52 0.60 -4.96
CA ASN A 93 15.00 1.61 -5.90
C ASN A 93 16.38 1.21 -6.45
N TRP A 94 16.41 0.57 -7.61
CA TRP A 94 17.64 0.09 -8.25
C TRP A 94 18.49 1.20 -8.88
N SER A 95 17.84 2.26 -9.36
CA SER A 95 18.46 3.41 -10.00
C SER A 95 18.06 4.70 -9.29
N GLU A 96 18.75 5.79 -9.58
CA GLU A 96 18.27 7.11 -9.17
C GLU A 96 16.92 7.37 -9.83
N PRO A 97 15.93 7.88 -9.07
CA PRO A 97 14.62 8.13 -9.63
C PRO A 97 14.70 9.29 -10.62
N LYS A 98 14.03 9.15 -11.76
CA LYS A 98 13.96 10.17 -12.80
C LYS A 98 12.51 10.43 -13.16
N TRP A 99 12.20 11.69 -13.38
CA TRP A 99 10.93 12.15 -13.95
C TRP A 99 11.23 13.01 -15.17
N PRO A 100 10.37 12.99 -16.19
CA PRO A 100 10.41 13.98 -17.26
C PRO A 100 10.35 15.40 -16.67
N ARG A 101 11.04 16.34 -17.31
CA ARG A 101 11.23 17.71 -16.78
C ARG A 101 9.89 18.39 -16.51
N GLU A 102 8.91 18.11 -17.34
CA GLU A 102 7.54 18.62 -17.31
C GLU A 102 6.77 18.14 -16.07
N MET A 103 7.13 16.97 -15.52
CA MET A 103 6.47 16.40 -14.34
C MET A 103 7.07 16.87 -13.01
N ILE A 104 8.25 17.48 -13.01
CA ILE A 104 8.94 17.86 -11.76
C ILE A 104 8.08 18.82 -10.92
N GLY A 105 7.37 19.74 -11.56
CA GLY A 105 6.45 20.67 -10.87
C GLY A 105 5.18 20.01 -10.31
N SER A 106 4.87 18.77 -10.72
CA SER A 106 3.70 18.01 -10.26
C SER A 106 4.02 17.04 -9.11
N LEU A 107 5.26 17.04 -8.61
CA LEU A 107 5.64 16.21 -7.48
C LEU A 107 4.98 16.74 -6.19
N ASN A 108 4.53 15.80 -5.35
CA ASN A 108 3.91 16.12 -4.08
C ASN A 108 4.97 16.57 -3.06
N GLY A 109 4.88 17.81 -2.58
CA GLY A 109 5.80 18.36 -1.57
C GLY A 109 5.74 17.68 -0.21
N ASP A 110 4.66 16.97 0.11
CA ASP A 110 4.48 16.29 1.40
C ASP A 110 5.16 14.92 1.47
N VAL A 111 5.63 14.41 0.33
CA VAL A 111 6.17 13.07 0.22
C VAL A 111 7.61 13.14 -0.26
N SER A 112 8.51 12.58 0.54
CA SER A 112 9.93 12.50 0.20
C SER A 112 10.16 11.79 -1.14
N ILE A 113 11.10 12.30 -1.92
CA ILE A 113 11.67 11.60 -3.08
C ILE A 113 12.65 10.54 -2.56
N ARG A 114 12.46 9.27 -2.97
CA ARG A 114 13.30 8.15 -2.51
C ARG A 114 14.53 8.04 -3.41
N LYS A 115 15.71 8.02 -2.81
CA LYS A 115 16.99 7.84 -3.52
C LYS A 115 17.19 6.38 -3.93
N LYS A 116 18.17 6.16 -4.81
CA LYS A 116 18.68 4.80 -5.09
C LYS A 116 19.06 4.08 -3.79
N GLY A 117 18.81 2.78 -3.74
CA GLY A 117 19.18 1.93 -2.62
C GLY A 117 18.14 1.86 -1.50
N VAL A 118 16.97 2.50 -1.66
CA VAL A 118 15.92 2.50 -0.64
C VAL A 118 14.77 1.59 -1.05
N VAL A 119 14.22 0.87 -0.06
CA VAL A 119 12.97 0.11 -0.22
C VAL A 119 11.77 1.01 0.03
N GLU A 120 10.77 0.91 -0.83
CA GLU A 120 9.49 1.60 -0.71
C GLU A 120 8.31 0.63 -0.85
N LYS A 121 7.13 1.10 -0.44
CA LYS A 121 5.89 0.33 -0.46
C LYS A 121 4.70 1.26 -0.23
N CYS A 122 3.50 0.77 -0.50
CA CYS A 122 2.26 1.44 -0.08
C CYS A 122 2.33 1.83 1.41
N SER A 123 2.02 3.08 1.71
CA SER A 123 2.00 3.66 3.05
C SER A 123 0.59 4.01 3.52
N PHE A 124 -0.44 3.46 2.84
CA PHE A 124 -1.82 3.94 2.92
C PHE A 124 -1.96 5.45 2.69
N CYS A 125 -1.04 6.10 1.99
CA CYS A 125 -1.01 7.56 1.85
C CYS A 125 -0.91 8.26 3.22
N HIS A 126 -0.04 7.76 4.11
CA HIS A 126 0.17 8.29 5.48
C HIS A 126 0.30 9.83 5.56
N HIS A 127 0.87 10.47 4.54
CA HIS A 127 0.95 11.94 4.48
C HIS A 127 -0.42 12.63 4.49
N ARG A 128 -1.46 12.02 3.88
CA ARG A 128 -2.84 12.52 3.97
C ARG A 128 -3.39 12.40 5.38
N LEU A 129 -3.10 11.30 6.09
CA LEU A 129 -3.49 11.13 7.49
C LEU A 129 -2.87 12.22 8.37
N LEU A 130 -1.58 12.52 8.20
CA LEU A 130 -0.92 13.58 8.96
C LEU A 130 -1.58 14.93 8.72
N LYS A 131 -1.83 15.30 7.47
CA LYS A 131 -2.55 16.54 7.11
C LYS A 131 -3.96 16.60 7.70
N ALA A 132 -4.69 15.49 7.63
CA ALA A 132 -6.04 15.39 8.16
C ALA A 132 -6.03 15.61 9.69
N LYS A 133 -5.08 15.01 10.40
CA LYS A 133 -4.88 15.21 11.85
C LYS A 133 -4.51 16.64 12.20
N GLU A 134 -3.59 17.25 11.44
CA GLU A 134 -3.19 18.65 11.63
C GLU A 134 -4.38 19.59 11.44
N LYS A 135 -5.19 19.38 10.40
CA LYS A 135 -6.41 20.14 10.14
C LYS A 135 -7.44 19.99 11.25
N ALA A 136 -7.76 18.75 11.65
CA ALA A 136 -8.72 18.48 12.73
C ALA A 136 -8.28 19.14 14.05
N LYS A 137 -6.98 19.06 14.37
CA LYS A 137 -6.39 19.74 15.54
C LYS A 137 -6.51 21.27 15.44
N ALA A 138 -6.25 21.85 14.27
CA ALA A 138 -6.40 23.30 14.06
C ALA A 138 -7.87 23.75 14.22
N GLU A 139 -8.82 22.89 13.86
CA GLU A 139 -10.26 23.11 13.98
C GLU A 139 -10.82 22.73 15.36
N ASN A 140 -9.97 22.27 16.31
CA ASN A 140 -10.36 21.77 17.64
C ASN A 140 -11.45 20.70 17.60
N ARG A 141 -11.36 19.77 16.66
CA ARG A 141 -12.26 18.63 16.54
C ARG A 141 -11.51 17.33 16.36
N GLU A 142 -12.22 16.23 16.56
CA GLU A 142 -11.73 14.90 16.25
C GLU A 142 -11.60 14.68 14.73
N LEU A 143 -10.76 13.72 14.36
CA LEU A 143 -10.61 13.27 12.99
C LEU A 143 -11.87 12.52 12.56
N LEU A 144 -12.50 12.98 11.49
CA LEU A 144 -13.68 12.32 10.91
C LEU A 144 -13.25 11.30 9.86
N PRO A 145 -14.05 10.24 9.62
CA PRO A 145 -13.74 9.23 8.61
C PRO A 145 -13.43 9.80 7.22
N ASP A 146 -14.15 10.84 6.81
CA ASP A 146 -14.02 11.43 5.48
C ASP A 146 -12.83 12.41 5.34
N ASP A 147 -12.14 12.75 6.43
CA ASP A 147 -10.96 13.62 6.36
C ASP A 147 -9.76 12.94 5.72
N TYR A 148 -9.72 11.60 5.71
CA TYR A 148 -8.58 10.81 5.26
C TYR A 148 -9.00 9.71 4.28
N ILE A 149 -8.98 10.07 3.00
CA ILE A 149 -9.23 9.14 1.89
C ILE A 149 -7.92 8.93 1.11
N PRO A 150 -7.36 7.70 1.07
CA PRO A 150 -6.20 7.39 0.25
C PRO A 150 -6.46 7.58 -1.24
N ALA A 151 -5.40 7.90 -2.00
CA ALA A 151 -5.55 8.16 -3.44
C ALA A 151 -6.12 6.98 -4.24
N CYS A 152 -5.79 5.74 -3.89
CA CYS A 152 -6.34 4.57 -4.58
C CYS A 152 -7.85 4.39 -4.37
N VAL A 153 -8.37 4.81 -3.22
CA VAL A 153 -9.81 4.79 -2.91
C VAL A 153 -10.50 5.89 -3.70
N GLN A 154 -9.99 7.12 -3.60
CA GLN A 154 -10.56 8.28 -4.30
C GLN A 154 -10.55 8.11 -5.83
N ALA A 155 -9.52 7.47 -6.38
CA ALA A 155 -9.37 7.29 -7.82
C ALA A 155 -10.16 6.11 -8.40
N CYS A 156 -10.73 5.23 -7.57
CA CYS A 156 -11.38 4.00 -8.05
C CYS A 156 -12.79 4.31 -8.58
N PRO A 157 -13.04 4.26 -9.91
CA PRO A 157 -14.36 4.59 -10.46
C PRO A 157 -15.41 3.53 -10.10
N GLY A 158 -14.99 2.27 -9.91
CA GLY A 158 -15.87 1.15 -9.60
C GLY A 158 -16.15 0.98 -8.10
N ASN A 159 -15.64 1.89 -7.24
CA ASN A 159 -15.78 1.80 -5.78
C ASN A 159 -15.36 0.44 -5.19
N ALA A 160 -14.32 -0.18 -5.76
CA ALA A 160 -13.86 -1.52 -5.37
C ALA A 160 -13.01 -1.51 -4.07
N ILE A 161 -12.48 -0.37 -3.67
CA ILE A 161 -11.60 -0.22 -2.51
C ILE A 161 -12.28 0.68 -1.50
N TYR A 162 -12.53 0.14 -0.30
CA TYR A 162 -13.03 0.89 0.85
C TYR A 162 -11.90 1.05 1.87
N PHE A 163 -11.87 2.18 2.56
CA PHE A 163 -10.86 2.50 3.57
C PHE A 163 -11.50 3.18 4.76
N GLY A 164 -10.99 2.91 5.96
CA GLY A 164 -11.56 3.40 7.22
C GLY A 164 -10.96 2.67 8.42
N ASP A 165 -11.44 3.02 9.60
CA ASP A 165 -11.01 2.41 10.86
C ASP A 165 -11.67 1.03 11.05
N LEU A 166 -10.84 -0.01 11.24
CA LEU A 166 -11.31 -1.37 11.51
C LEU A 166 -11.87 -1.53 12.93
N ASN A 167 -11.41 -0.72 13.88
CA ASN A 167 -11.84 -0.75 15.28
C ASN A 167 -13.22 -0.09 15.47
N ASP A 168 -13.59 0.85 14.60
CA ASP A 168 -14.95 1.42 14.59
C ASP A 168 -15.93 0.41 13.97
N SER A 169 -16.76 -0.18 14.83
CA SER A 169 -17.80 -1.15 14.43
C SER A 169 -18.86 -0.59 13.48
N PHE A 170 -19.02 0.73 13.40
CA PHE A 170 -19.97 1.38 12.50
C PHE A 170 -19.37 1.70 11.12
N SER A 171 -18.04 1.64 10.98
CA SER A 171 -17.35 1.94 9.73
C SER A 171 -17.71 0.93 8.63
N MET A 172 -17.71 1.39 7.38
CA MET A 172 -17.99 0.55 6.22
C MET A 172 -17.01 -0.63 6.14
N VAL A 173 -15.73 -0.38 6.38
CA VAL A 173 -14.69 -1.42 6.32
C VAL A 173 -14.88 -2.46 7.42
N SER A 174 -15.23 -2.06 8.65
CA SER A 174 -15.49 -3.00 9.74
C SER A 174 -16.69 -3.90 9.44
N LYS A 175 -17.77 -3.34 8.87
CA LYS A 175 -18.95 -4.10 8.42
C LYS A 175 -18.59 -5.10 7.31
N LEU A 176 -17.93 -4.63 6.25
CA LEU A 176 -17.51 -5.47 5.12
C LEU A 176 -16.56 -6.60 5.55
N SER A 177 -15.67 -6.32 6.52
CA SER A 177 -14.71 -7.31 7.03
C SER A 177 -15.35 -8.52 7.70
N ARG A 178 -16.61 -8.39 8.14
CA ARG A 178 -17.37 -9.44 8.85
C ARG A 178 -18.35 -10.18 7.92
N GLU A 179 -18.42 -9.80 6.64
CA GLU A 179 -19.24 -10.53 5.67
C GLU A 179 -18.70 -11.95 5.47
N ARG A 180 -19.60 -12.90 5.17
CA ARG A 180 -19.22 -14.30 4.91
C ARG A 180 -18.27 -14.46 3.72
N ARG A 181 -18.28 -13.50 2.80
CA ARG A 181 -17.45 -13.48 1.59
C ARG A 181 -16.07 -12.84 1.81
N ALA A 182 -15.82 -12.31 3.01
CA ALA A 182 -14.55 -11.69 3.37
C ALA A 182 -13.47 -12.73 3.60
N PHE A 183 -12.28 -12.50 3.06
CA PHE A 183 -11.11 -13.35 3.27
C PHE A 183 -9.82 -12.54 3.30
N LYS A 184 -8.81 -13.09 3.96
CA LYS A 184 -7.46 -12.51 4.05
C LYS A 184 -6.51 -13.33 3.18
N LEU A 185 -5.60 -12.65 2.48
CA LEU A 185 -4.58 -13.35 1.70
C LEU A 185 -3.55 -13.99 2.62
N LEU A 186 -3.26 -15.27 2.38
CA LEU A 186 -2.24 -16.06 3.10
C LEU A 186 -2.46 -16.06 4.62
N GLU A 187 -3.71 -16.27 5.05
CA GLU A 187 -4.12 -16.23 6.46
C GLU A 187 -3.34 -17.23 7.33
N ASP A 188 -3.01 -18.41 6.78
CA ASP A 188 -2.25 -19.47 7.45
C ASP A 188 -0.85 -19.03 7.94
N LEU A 189 -0.31 -17.93 7.41
CA LEU A 189 0.99 -17.39 7.81
C LEU A 189 0.95 -16.58 9.12
N GLY A 190 -0.24 -16.32 9.68
CA GLY A 190 -0.41 -15.62 10.96
C GLY A 190 0.07 -14.16 10.95
N THR A 191 0.21 -13.55 9.76
CA THR A 191 0.62 -12.14 9.62
C THR A 191 -0.49 -11.16 10.00
N GLU A 192 -1.74 -11.62 10.00
CA GLU A 192 -2.94 -10.81 10.26
C GLU A 192 -2.98 -9.53 9.38
N PRO A 193 -3.14 -9.69 8.05
CA PRO A 193 -3.22 -8.55 7.13
C PRO A 193 -4.46 -7.69 7.40
N LYS A 194 -4.32 -6.37 7.23
CA LYS A 194 -5.40 -5.38 7.40
C LYS A 194 -6.17 -5.09 6.13
N VAL A 195 -5.62 -5.51 4.98
CA VAL A 195 -6.33 -5.50 3.70
C VAL A 195 -7.11 -6.80 3.60
N ILE A 196 -8.42 -6.66 3.51
CA ILE A 196 -9.38 -7.76 3.47
C ILE A 196 -10.07 -7.71 2.11
N TYR A 197 -10.19 -8.85 1.46
CA TYR A 197 -10.80 -8.97 0.15
C TYR A 197 -12.21 -9.54 0.30
N LEU A 198 -13.09 -9.15 -0.61
CA LEU A 198 -14.43 -9.70 -0.71
C LEU A 198 -14.48 -10.56 -1.96
N SER A 199 -14.78 -11.85 -1.80
CA SER A 199 -15.06 -12.72 -2.94
C SER A 199 -16.35 -12.26 -3.62
N GLU A 200 -16.42 -12.37 -4.96
CA GLU A 200 -17.69 -12.22 -5.66
C GLU A 200 -18.69 -13.22 -5.08
N GLY A 201 -19.95 -12.78 -4.91
CA GLY A 201 -21.01 -13.70 -4.52
C GLY A 201 -21.10 -14.82 -5.55
N MET A 202 -21.16 -16.07 -5.08
CA MET A 202 -21.61 -17.19 -5.89
C MET A 202 -23.05 -16.98 -6.33
#